data_AF-A0A8H6JHD2-F1
#
_entry.id   AF-A0A8H6JHD2-F1
#
_cell.length_a   1.000
_cell.length_b   1.000
_cell.length_c   1.000
_cell.angle_alpha   90.00
_cell.angle_beta   90.00
_cell.angle_gamma   90.00
#
_symmetry.space_group_name_H-M   'P 1'
#
loop_
_entity.id
_entity.type
_entity.pdbx_description
1 polymer ?
#
loop_
_entity_poly.entity_id
_entity_poly.type
_entity_poly.pdbx_seq_one_letter_code
_entity_poly.pdbx_strand_id
1 'polypeptide(L)'
;MADRSLQQIISQLRSRGSSLPFSESSALLSKAKLHLLQLNALTPNPSVSADLLTLARETYELGALASIRAKNPDAFTRYVQQLQPFYELPSNVLPPNVPERNKVTGLYLLLLLTQGRYAEFHSELESLANREGGGDSGAVEGDRYLGYPIRLERWLMEGSYDRVWNAMKSREVPCEEYGVFSEILTFQIRSEIASSSERAYPSLPISSAKSLLFLDSEGDVMSFAKQRGWFLKDGQIFFPDTAEATAAEDGTQEKEVSKMVIENTLGYARELETIV
;
A
#
# COMPACT_ATOMS: atom_id res chain seq x y z
N MET A 1 22.44 -13.18 30.94
CA MET A 1 23.33 -13.20 29.75
C MET A 1 22.57 -12.90 28.46
N ALA A 2 21.41 -13.53 28.22
CA ALA A 2 20.56 -13.29 27.04
C ALA A 2 20.15 -11.82 26.83
N ASP A 3 19.87 -11.09 27.91
CA ASP A 3 19.49 -9.67 27.85
C ASP A 3 20.62 -8.75 27.33
N ARG A 4 21.85 -8.92 27.87
CA ARG A 4 23.04 -8.18 27.39
C ARG A 4 23.39 -8.51 25.93
N SER A 5 23.24 -9.77 25.51
CA SER A 5 23.45 -10.15 24.10
C SER A 5 22.37 -9.55 23.20
N LEU A 6 21.13 -9.44 23.66
CA LEU A 6 20.05 -8.82 22.90
C LEU A 6 20.28 -7.32 22.71
N GLN A 7 20.69 -6.59 23.76
CA GLN A 7 21.08 -5.19 23.67
C GLN A 7 22.30 -4.97 22.74
N GLN A 8 23.28 -5.88 22.76
CA GLN A 8 24.40 -5.87 21.82
C GLN A 8 23.94 -6.09 20.37
N ILE A 9 23.01 -7.01 20.13
CA ILE A 9 22.47 -7.24 18.78
C ILE A 9 21.66 -6.03 18.30
N ILE A 10 20.84 -5.42 19.17
CA ILE A 10 20.06 -4.22 18.83
C ILE A 10 20.97 -3.04 18.51
N SER A 11 22.00 -2.79 19.32
CA SER A 11 22.98 -1.73 19.05
C SER A 11 23.77 -1.98 17.76
N GLN A 12 24.11 -3.25 17.45
CA GLN A 12 24.68 -3.63 16.16
C GLN A 12 23.69 -3.39 15.01
N LEU A 13 22.41 -3.77 15.16
CA LEU A 13 21.39 -3.51 14.14
C LEU A 13 21.11 -2.02 13.93
N ARG A 14 21.19 -1.19 14.98
CA ARG A 14 21.04 0.27 14.88
C ARG A 14 22.23 0.94 14.19
N SER A 15 23.45 0.67 14.68
CA SER A 15 24.68 1.30 14.16
C SER A 15 24.99 0.92 12.72
N ARG A 16 24.54 -0.26 12.32
CA ARG A 16 25.02 -0.95 11.12
C ARG A 16 23.85 -1.15 10.12
N GLY A 17 22.61 -0.96 10.57
CA GLY A 17 21.38 -1.23 9.82
C GLY A 17 21.25 -0.48 8.50
N SER A 18 21.82 0.71 8.35
CA SER A 18 21.83 1.45 7.07
C SER A 18 22.77 0.86 6.02
N SER A 19 23.76 0.04 6.40
CA SER A 19 24.81 -0.45 5.51
C SER A 19 24.89 -1.98 5.40
N LEU A 20 24.14 -2.74 6.19
CA LEU A 20 24.21 -4.21 6.21
C LEU A 20 23.41 -4.88 5.08
N PRO A 21 23.92 -5.97 4.49
CA PRO A 21 23.13 -6.83 3.61
C PRO A 21 22.02 -7.55 4.38
N PHE A 22 20.85 -7.72 3.73
CA PHE A 22 19.66 -8.33 4.33
C PHE A 22 19.92 -9.72 4.94
N SER A 23 20.76 -10.55 4.31
CA SER A 23 21.11 -11.89 4.80
C SER A 23 21.69 -11.87 6.22
N GLU A 24 22.60 -10.95 6.50
CA GLU A 24 23.22 -10.81 7.81
C GLU A 24 22.24 -10.23 8.83
N SER A 25 21.40 -9.26 8.42
CA SER A 25 20.34 -8.73 9.28
C SER A 25 19.33 -9.81 9.68
N SER A 26 18.95 -10.69 8.75
CA SER A 26 18.03 -11.80 9.01
C SER A 26 18.63 -12.84 9.97
N ALA A 27 19.92 -13.14 9.81
CA ALA A 27 20.64 -14.04 10.71
C ALA A 27 20.81 -13.46 12.13
N LEU A 28 20.97 -12.15 12.26
CA LEU A 28 21.01 -11.46 13.55
C LEU A 28 19.60 -11.39 14.19
N LEU A 29 18.57 -11.13 13.40
CA LEU A 29 17.17 -11.11 13.86
C LEU A 29 16.69 -12.49 14.29
N SER A 30 17.10 -13.57 13.63
CA SER A 30 16.76 -14.93 14.06
C SER A 30 17.39 -15.27 15.41
N LYS A 31 18.67 -14.88 15.62
CA LYS A 31 19.34 -14.98 16.93
C LYS A 31 18.65 -14.13 18.00
N ALA A 32 18.25 -12.90 17.67
CA ALA A 32 17.49 -12.04 18.58
C ALA A 32 16.14 -12.68 18.97
N LYS A 33 15.40 -13.24 18.02
CA LYS A 33 14.15 -13.96 18.27
C LYS A 33 14.33 -15.17 19.18
N LEU A 34 15.41 -15.94 19.01
CA LEU A 34 15.73 -17.05 19.90
C LEU A 34 15.98 -16.57 21.34
N HIS A 35 16.69 -15.45 21.51
CA HIS A 35 16.90 -14.86 22.83
C HIS A 35 15.60 -14.30 23.44
N LEU A 36 14.71 -13.69 22.64
CA LEU A 36 13.38 -13.27 23.09
C LEU A 36 12.52 -14.45 23.52
N LEU A 37 12.61 -15.58 22.81
CA LEU A 37 11.92 -16.82 23.17
C LEU A 37 12.41 -17.36 24.51
N GLN A 38 13.73 -17.39 24.73
CA GLN A 38 14.32 -17.80 26.02
C GLN A 38 13.88 -16.92 27.19
N LEU A 39 13.57 -15.65 26.92
CA LEU A 39 13.12 -14.67 27.90
C LEU A 39 11.58 -14.61 28.03
N ASN A 40 10.84 -15.46 27.30
CA ASN A 40 9.37 -15.46 27.23
C ASN A 40 8.75 -14.08 26.87
N ALA A 41 9.48 -13.24 26.14
CA ALA A 41 9.10 -11.86 25.80
C ALA A 41 8.61 -11.71 24.34
N LEU A 42 8.24 -12.83 23.69
CA LEU A 42 7.84 -12.88 22.28
C LEU A 42 6.43 -12.29 22.06
N THR A 43 5.58 -12.40 23.07
CA THR A 43 4.27 -11.76 23.14
C THR A 43 4.19 -10.92 24.41
N PRO A 44 3.42 -9.82 24.42
CA PRO A 44 3.24 -9.04 25.63
C PRO A 44 2.56 -9.89 26.69
N ASN A 45 3.26 -10.18 27.78
CA ASN A 45 2.77 -10.96 28.90
C ASN A 45 2.98 -10.14 30.19
N PRO A 46 1.96 -9.98 31.07
CA PRO A 46 2.08 -9.18 32.29
C PRO A 46 3.20 -9.60 33.24
N SER A 47 3.75 -10.81 33.10
CA SER A 47 4.87 -11.31 33.91
C SER A 47 6.25 -10.79 33.47
N VAL A 48 6.35 -10.11 32.33
CA VAL A 48 7.62 -9.68 31.73
C VAL A 48 7.91 -8.22 32.10
N SER A 49 9.17 -7.90 32.39
CA SER A 49 9.58 -6.53 32.71
C SER A 49 9.40 -5.57 31.53
N ALA A 50 9.05 -4.32 31.82
CA ALA A 50 8.84 -3.28 30.80
C ALA A 50 10.06 -3.08 29.89
N ASP A 51 11.28 -3.17 30.45
CA ASP A 51 12.53 -3.04 29.69
C ASP A 51 12.73 -4.16 28.66
N LEU A 52 12.26 -5.38 28.94
CA LEU A 52 12.33 -6.46 27.95
C LEU A 52 11.28 -6.29 26.85
N LEU A 53 10.11 -5.73 27.18
CA LEU A 53 9.07 -5.42 26.21
C LEU A 53 9.49 -4.28 25.27
N THR A 54 10.19 -3.25 25.77
CA THR A 54 10.74 -2.18 24.91
C THR A 54 11.77 -2.74 23.95
N LEU A 55 12.69 -3.58 24.43
CA LEU A 55 13.69 -4.21 23.58
C LEU A 55 13.07 -5.17 22.55
N ALA A 56 12.03 -5.93 22.94
CA ALA A 56 11.29 -6.78 22.01
C ALA A 56 10.64 -5.94 20.90
N ARG A 57 9.93 -4.85 21.25
CA ARG A 57 9.36 -3.91 20.28
C ARG A 57 10.42 -3.38 19.31
N GLU A 58 11.55 -2.89 19.83
CA GLU A 58 12.64 -2.37 19.01
C GLU A 58 13.20 -3.41 18.02
N THR A 59 13.29 -4.69 18.43
CA THR A 59 13.76 -5.75 17.53
C THR A 59 12.81 -5.99 16.36
N TYR A 60 11.50 -5.94 16.62
CA TYR A 60 10.49 -6.12 15.59
C TYR A 60 10.39 -4.89 14.67
N GLU A 61 10.52 -3.67 15.21
CA GLU A 61 10.59 -2.42 14.44
C GLU A 61 11.78 -2.45 13.47
N LEU A 62 12.98 -2.81 13.96
CA LEU A 62 14.18 -2.96 13.12
C LEU A 62 14.01 -4.08 12.08
N GLY A 63 13.37 -5.18 12.45
CA GLY A 63 13.06 -6.28 11.52
C GLY A 63 12.10 -5.87 10.40
N ALA A 64 11.10 -5.04 10.72
CA ALA A 64 10.16 -4.49 9.76
C ALA A 64 10.91 -3.57 8.76
N LEU A 65 11.71 -2.62 9.26
CA LEU A 65 12.50 -1.71 8.41
C LEU A 65 13.50 -2.46 7.50
N ALA A 66 14.17 -3.47 8.04
CA ALA A 66 15.08 -4.32 7.25
C ALA A 66 14.35 -5.08 6.13
N SER A 67 13.12 -5.55 6.40
CA SER A 67 12.30 -6.28 5.42
C SER A 67 11.85 -5.39 4.25
N ILE A 68 11.55 -4.12 4.51
CA ILE A 68 11.22 -3.15 3.44
C ILE A 68 12.43 -2.88 2.56
N ARG A 69 13.61 -2.67 3.16
CA ARG A 69 14.85 -2.45 2.39
C ARG A 69 15.19 -3.64 1.49
N ALA A 70 14.82 -4.85 1.93
CA ALA A 70 14.97 -6.08 1.15
C ALA A 70 13.87 -6.32 0.11
N LYS A 71 12.93 -5.37 -0.07
CA LYS A 71 11.78 -5.49 -0.97
C LYS A 71 10.94 -6.76 -0.71
N ASN A 72 10.83 -7.20 0.55
CA ASN A 72 10.03 -8.37 0.92
C ASN A 72 8.76 -7.95 1.69
N PRO A 73 7.62 -7.77 0.99
CA PRO A 73 6.39 -7.31 1.62
C PRO A 73 5.79 -8.34 2.59
N ASP A 74 5.89 -9.64 2.30
CA ASP A 74 5.34 -10.70 3.15
C ASP A 74 6.05 -10.83 4.49
N ALA A 75 7.38 -10.65 4.50
CA ALA A 75 8.14 -10.60 5.74
C ALA A 75 7.75 -9.37 6.58
N PHE A 76 7.55 -8.22 5.91
CA PHE A 76 7.17 -6.99 6.58
C PHE A 76 5.78 -7.09 7.22
N THR A 77 4.76 -7.59 6.52
CA THR A 77 3.40 -7.75 7.08
C THR A 77 3.40 -8.66 8.32
N ARG A 78 4.19 -9.74 8.32
CA ARG A 78 4.35 -10.60 9.50
C ARG A 78 4.95 -9.85 10.70
N TYR A 79 5.94 -8.98 10.47
CA TYR A 79 6.51 -8.16 11.54
C TYR A 79 5.52 -7.12 12.06
N VAL A 80 4.73 -6.49 11.19
CA VAL A 80 3.68 -5.54 11.59
C VAL A 80 2.60 -6.21 12.43
N GLN A 81 2.13 -7.39 12.02
CA GLN A 81 1.16 -8.19 12.80
C GLN A 81 1.71 -8.58 14.18
N GLN A 82 3.01 -8.88 14.27
CA GLN A 82 3.68 -9.17 15.55
C GLN A 82 3.84 -7.92 16.42
N LEU A 83 3.98 -6.73 15.82
CA LEU A 83 4.08 -5.44 16.52
C LEU A 83 2.74 -4.94 17.06
N GLN A 84 1.63 -5.26 16.39
CA GLN A 84 0.31 -4.73 16.73
C GLN A 84 -0.07 -4.94 18.21
N PRO A 85 0.08 -6.13 18.82
CA PRO A 85 -0.18 -6.32 20.25
C PRO A 85 0.70 -5.45 21.17
N PHE A 86 1.93 -5.10 20.74
CA PHE A 86 2.81 -4.22 21.52
C PHE A 86 2.39 -2.74 21.44
N TYR A 87 1.70 -2.34 20.36
CA TYR A 87 1.18 -0.98 20.19
C TYR A 87 -0.17 -0.76 20.86
N GLU A 88 -0.93 -1.83 21.12
CA GLU A 88 -2.21 -1.80 21.84
C GLU A 88 -2.04 -1.80 23.36
N LEU A 89 -0.82 -2.04 23.87
CA LEU A 89 -0.54 -1.97 25.29
C LEU A 89 -0.72 -0.54 25.84
N PRO A 90 -1.28 -0.39 27.06
CA PRO A 90 -1.48 0.91 27.67
C PRO A 90 -0.15 1.60 27.96
N SER A 91 -0.15 2.92 27.87
CA SER A 91 1.03 3.78 28.07
C SER A 91 1.69 3.60 29.45
N ASN A 92 0.94 3.07 30.43
CA ASN A 92 1.42 2.76 31.78
C ASN A 92 2.33 1.51 31.84
N VAL A 93 2.24 0.61 30.86
CA VAL A 93 3.02 -0.64 30.81
C VAL A 93 4.22 -0.50 29.86
N LEU A 94 4.03 0.23 28.77
CA LEU A 94 5.06 0.46 27.77
C LEU A 94 5.04 1.94 27.34
N PRO A 95 6.15 2.70 27.52
CA PRO A 95 6.20 4.06 27.02
C PRO A 95 6.12 4.06 25.48
N PRO A 96 5.23 4.84 24.86
CA PRO A 96 5.03 4.81 23.42
C PRO A 96 6.24 5.39 22.68
N ASN A 97 6.83 4.60 21.77
CA ASN A 97 7.81 5.10 20.80
C ASN A 97 7.07 5.66 19.58
N VAL A 98 6.43 6.81 19.77
CA VAL A 98 5.58 7.47 18.75
C VAL A 98 6.28 7.63 17.39
N PRO A 99 7.56 8.07 17.27
CA PRO A 99 8.15 8.31 15.95
C PRO A 99 8.37 7.03 15.13
N GLU A 100 8.94 5.97 15.72
CA GLU A 100 9.16 4.70 15.00
C GLU A 100 7.85 3.95 14.75
N ARG A 101 6.92 4.00 15.71
CA ARG A 101 5.56 3.45 15.53
C ARG A 101 4.88 4.08 14.32
N ASN A 102 4.86 5.41 14.24
CA ASN A 102 4.21 6.13 13.16
C ASN A 102 4.93 5.91 11.83
N LYS A 103 6.26 5.79 11.84
CA LYS A 103 7.05 5.41 10.67
C LYS A 103 6.67 4.03 10.13
N VAL A 104 6.65 3.00 10.98
CA VAL A 104 6.31 1.61 10.58
C VAL A 104 4.85 1.53 10.10
N THR A 105 3.95 2.21 10.80
CA THR A 105 2.53 2.28 10.45
C THR A 105 2.32 2.99 9.10
N GLY A 106 2.98 4.12 8.86
CA GLY A 106 2.92 4.83 7.59
C GLY A 106 3.47 3.99 6.43
N LEU A 107 4.53 3.20 6.66
CA LEU A 107 5.04 2.25 5.68
C LEU A 107 4.06 1.10 5.41
N TYR A 108 3.32 0.65 6.43
CA TYR A 108 2.26 -0.35 6.25
C TYR A 108 1.07 0.19 5.45
N LEU A 109 0.62 1.40 5.76
CA LEU A 109 -0.40 2.09 4.98
C LEU A 109 0.03 2.23 3.50
N LEU A 110 1.28 2.61 3.25
CA LEU A 110 1.81 2.71 1.89
C LEU A 110 1.86 1.36 1.17
N LEU A 111 2.23 0.28 1.88
CA LEU A 111 2.18 -1.07 1.32
C LEU A 111 0.75 -1.44 0.90
N LEU A 112 -0.25 -1.16 1.74
CA LEU A 112 -1.66 -1.44 1.42
C LEU A 112 -2.12 -0.69 0.15
N LEU A 113 -1.68 0.57 -0.02
CA LEU A 113 -1.94 1.34 -1.24
C LEU A 113 -1.31 0.71 -2.48
N THR A 114 -0.05 0.26 -2.39
CA THR A 114 0.63 -0.41 -3.51
C THR A 114 0.00 -1.76 -3.88
N GLN A 115 -0.73 -2.39 -2.96
CA GLN A 115 -1.47 -3.63 -3.21
C GLN A 115 -2.91 -3.39 -3.69
N GLY A 116 -3.37 -2.13 -3.73
CA GLY A 116 -4.75 -1.77 -4.06
C GLY A 116 -5.78 -2.20 -3.00
N ARG A 117 -5.35 -2.45 -1.76
CA ARG A 117 -6.24 -2.91 -0.65
C ARG A 117 -6.79 -1.73 0.13
N TYR A 118 -7.66 -0.94 -0.50
CA TYR A 118 -8.24 0.28 0.10
C TYR A 118 -9.12 0.00 1.33
N ALA A 119 -9.87 -1.11 1.33
CA ALA A 119 -10.72 -1.46 2.46
C ALA A 119 -9.92 -1.63 3.77
N GLU A 120 -8.79 -2.32 3.69
CA GLU A 120 -7.90 -2.51 4.84
C GLU A 120 -7.18 -1.24 5.22
N PHE A 121 -6.80 -0.41 4.24
CA PHE A 121 -6.24 0.90 4.49
C PHE A 121 -7.16 1.77 5.36
N HIS A 122 -8.45 1.86 5.02
CA HIS A 122 -9.41 2.62 5.81
C HIS A 122 -9.71 1.97 7.17
N SER A 123 -9.71 0.64 7.24
CA SER A 123 -9.92 -0.09 8.50
C SER A 123 -8.78 0.18 9.49
N GLU A 124 -7.54 0.21 9.00
CA GLU A 124 -6.36 0.57 9.79
C GLU A 124 -6.35 2.04 10.18
N LEU A 125 -6.77 2.96 9.29
CA LEU A 125 -6.91 4.37 9.64
C LEU A 125 -7.93 4.61 10.77
N GLU A 126 -9.06 3.92 10.74
CA GLU A 126 -10.06 3.98 11.81
C GLU A 126 -9.49 3.44 13.14
N SER A 127 -8.78 2.31 13.09
CA SER A 127 -8.07 1.73 14.24
C SER A 127 -7.05 2.72 14.83
N LEU A 128 -6.30 3.43 13.99
CA LEU A 128 -5.32 4.44 14.43
C LEU A 128 -5.97 5.66 15.08
N ALA A 129 -7.10 6.14 14.55
CA ALA A 129 -7.86 7.23 15.13
C ALA A 129 -8.42 6.88 16.52
N ASN A 130 -8.72 5.60 16.76
CA ASN A 130 -9.26 5.11 18.04
C ASN A 130 -8.19 4.77 19.09
N ARG A 131 -6.89 4.79 18.74
CA ARG A 131 -5.80 4.41 19.66
C ARG A 131 -5.40 5.52 20.62
N GLU A 132 -4.93 5.13 21.82
CA GLU A 132 -4.41 6.06 22.82
C GLU A 132 -3.24 6.89 22.25
N GLY A 133 -3.41 8.22 22.21
CA GLY A 133 -2.46 9.17 21.59
C GLY A 133 -2.69 9.46 20.10
N GLY A 134 -3.66 8.80 19.46
CA GLY A 134 -4.30 9.29 18.25
C GLY A 134 -5.26 10.40 18.65
N GLY A 135 -4.83 11.65 18.56
CA GLY A 135 -5.78 12.76 18.57
C GLY A 135 -6.77 12.63 17.40
N ASP A 136 -7.75 13.53 17.37
CA ASP A 136 -8.72 13.74 16.27
C ASP A 136 -8.11 13.46 14.88
N SER A 137 -8.91 13.07 13.88
CA SER A 137 -8.41 12.67 12.54
C SER A 137 -7.38 13.63 11.93
N GLY A 138 -7.46 14.94 12.26
CA GLY A 138 -6.47 15.95 11.89
C GLY A 138 -5.07 15.82 12.53
N ALA A 139 -4.94 15.19 13.70
CA ALA A 139 -3.64 14.91 14.34
C ALA A 139 -2.88 13.79 13.64
N VAL A 140 -3.59 12.81 13.06
CA VAL A 140 -3.00 11.74 12.24
C VAL A 140 -2.51 12.30 10.89
N GLU A 141 -3.27 13.21 10.28
CA GLU A 141 -2.87 13.89 9.04
C GLU A 141 -1.72 14.88 9.22
N GLY A 142 -1.63 15.50 10.40
CA GLY A 142 -0.58 16.45 10.76
C GLY A 142 0.79 15.80 10.98
N ASP A 143 0.86 14.48 11.16
CA ASP A 143 2.12 13.78 11.33
C ASP A 143 2.86 13.62 9.99
N ARG A 144 4.18 13.79 10.03
CA ARG A 144 5.05 13.72 8.85
C ARG A 144 5.01 12.34 8.19
N TYR A 145 4.92 11.27 8.98
CA TYR A 145 4.97 9.90 8.47
C TYR A 145 3.60 9.36 8.06
N LEU A 146 2.56 9.64 8.85
CA LEU A 146 1.19 9.15 8.59
C LEU A 146 0.45 10.02 7.57
N GLY A 147 0.68 11.33 7.57
CA GLY A 147 0.04 12.25 6.63
C GLY A 147 0.46 12.04 5.18
N TYR A 148 1.64 11.47 4.91
CA TYR A 148 2.09 11.21 3.55
C TYR A 148 1.24 10.15 2.83
N PRO A 149 1.08 8.91 3.36
CA PRO A 149 0.18 7.91 2.77
C PRO A 149 -1.28 8.39 2.66
N ILE A 150 -1.80 9.15 3.64
CA ILE A 150 -3.19 9.65 3.62
C ILE A 150 -3.40 10.67 2.50
N ARG A 151 -2.50 11.65 2.35
CA ARG A 151 -2.60 12.63 1.23
C ARG A 151 -2.44 11.95 -0.13
N LEU A 152 -1.53 10.97 -0.21
CA LEU A 152 -1.29 10.20 -1.42
C LEU A 152 -2.54 9.42 -1.85
N GLU A 153 -3.18 8.72 -0.91
CA GLU A 153 -4.43 7.99 -1.13
C GLU A 153 -5.54 8.93 -1.60
N ARG A 154 -5.71 10.07 -0.92
CA ARG A 154 -6.72 11.06 -1.30
C ARG A 154 -6.53 11.56 -2.73
N TRP A 155 -5.30 11.89 -3.14
CA TRP A 155 -5.05 12.33 -4.51
C TRP A 155 -5.28 11.21 -5.53
N LEU A 156 -5.00 9.96 -5.15
CA LEU A 156 -5.28 8.80 -6.00
C LEU A 156 -6.78 8.59 -6.18
N MET A 157 -7.57 8.74 -5.10
CA MET A 157 -9.03 8.67 -5.13
C MET A 157 -9.67 9.83 -5.90
N GLU A 158 -9.11 11.04 -5.77
CA GLU A 158 -9.51 12.22 -6.56
C GLU A 158 -9.12 12.09 -8.04
N GLY A 159 -8.26 11.13 -8.41
CA GLY A 159 -7.70 10.98 -9.76
C GLY A 159 -6.68 12.07 -10.13
N SER A 160 -6.17 12.82 -9.14
CA SER A 160 -5.21 13.91 -9.35
C SER A 160 -3.78 13.38 -9.42
N TYR A 161 -3.47 12.67 -10.50
CA TYR A 161 -2.16 12.03 -10.70
C TYR A 161 -0.99 13.04 -10.77
N ASP A 162 -1.21 14.28 -11.21
CA ASP A 162 -0.18 15.33 -11.21
C ASP A 162 0.36 15.62 -9.81
N ARG A 163 -0.52 15.67 -8.80
CA ARG A 163 -0.14 15.92 -7.41
C ARG A 163 0.63 14.75 -6.83
N VAL A 164 0.17 13.53 -7.11
CA VAL A 164 0.86 12.30 -6.71
C VAL A 164 2.27 12.25 -7.30
N TRP A 165 2.40 12.54 -8.60
CA TRP A 165 3.69 12.54 -9.29
C TRP A 165 4.64 13.58 -8.70
N ASN A 166 4.16 14.79 -8.45
CA ASN A 166 4.95 15.85 -7.83
C ASN A 166 5.38 15.48 -6.41
N ALA A 167 4.50 14.90 -5.60
CA ALA A 167 4.84 14.45 -4.25
C ALA A 167 5.91 13.35 -4.26
N MET A 168 5.83 12.41 -5.20
CA MET A 168 6.85 11.35 -5.35
C MET A 168 8.20 11.87 -5.87
N LYS A 169 8.18 12.84 -6.79
CA LYS A 169 9.40 13.44 -7.35
C LYS A 169 10.05 14.45 -6.39
N SER A 170 9.25 15.09 -5.56
CA SER A 170 9.72 16.06 -4.58
C SER A 170 10.44 15.37 -3.43
N ARG A 171 11.35 16.10 -2.77
CA ARG A 171 12.05 15.68 -1.55
C ARG A 171 11.13 15.56 -0.31
N GLU A 172 9.81 15.52 -0.52
CA GLU A 172 8.80 15.37 0.53
C GLU A 172 8.72 13.94 1.07
N VAL A 173 9.37 12.97 0.42
CA VAL A 173 9.50 11.60 0.92
C VAL A 173 10.10 11.63 2.32
N PRO A 174 9.34 11.27 3.38
CA PRO A 174 9.77 11.47 4.76
C PRO A 174 11.01 10.66 5.16
N CYS A 175 11.26 9.55 4.46
CA CYS A 175 12.28 8.55 4.80
C CYS A 175 12.73 7.76 3.55
N GLU A 176 13.98 7.32 3.51
CA GLU A 176 14.55 6.56 2.39
C GLU A 176 13.78 5.26 2.10
N GLU A 177 13.20 4.63 3.13
CA GLU A 177 12.43 3.39 2.97
C GLU A 177 11.16 3.57 2.14
N TYR A 178 10.59 4.79 2.09
CA TYR A 178 9.42 5.11 1.28
C TYR A 178 9.76 5.10 -0.22
N GLY A 179 11.04 5.32 -0.59
CA GLY A 179 11.51 5.28 -1.98
C GLY A 179 11.42 3.89 -2.63
N VAL A 180 11.36 2.82 -1.83
CA VAL A 180 11.14 1.45 -2.37
C VAL A 180 9.76 1.34 -3.01
N PHE A 181 8.76 2.04 -2.45
CA PHE A 181 7.39 1.98 -2.91
C PHE A 181 7.10 2.92 -4.08
N SER A 182 7.90 3.98 -4.28
CA SER A 182 7.68 4.94 -5.36
C SER A 182 7.84 4.31 -6.75
N GLU A 183 8.77 3.36 -6.90
CA GLU A 183 8.95 2.59 -8.14
C GLU A 183 7.68 1.78 -8.47
N ILE A 184 7.12 1.09 -7.49
CA ILE A 184 5.93 0.24 -7.64
C ILE A 184 4.70 1.10 -7.94
N LEU A 185 4.50 2.18 -7.18
CA LEU A 185 3.40 3.12 -7.37
C LEU A 185 3.48 3.81 -8.73
N THR A 186 4.66 4.18 -9.19
CA THR A 186 4.85 4.80 -10.51
C THR A 186 4.34 3.89 -11.63
N PHE A 187 4.66 2.60 -11.55
CA PHE A 187 4.19 1.63 -12.54
C PHE A 187 2.67 1.49 -12.49
N GLN A 188 2.08 1.37 -11.30
CA GLN A 188 0.65 1.21 -11.12
C GLN A 188 -0.14 2.45 -11.58
N ILE A 189 0.31 3.65 -11.22
CA ILE A 189 -0.31 4.92 -11.65
C ILE A 189 -0.27 5.04 -13.17
N ARG A 190 0.87 4.73 -13.81
CA ARG A 190 0.96 4.73 -15.28
C ARG A 190 0.01 3.72 -15.92
N SER A 191 -0.16 2.55 -15.30
CA SER A 191 -1.13 1.54 -15.74
C SER A 191 -2.57 2.05 -15.66
N GLU A 192 -2.95 2.70 -14.55
CA GLU A 192 -4.29 3.26 -14.37
C GLU A 192 -4.56 4.43 -15.33
N ILE A 193 -3.61 5.36 -15.50
CA ILE A 193 -3.72 6.45 -16.47
C ILE A 193 -3.87 5.89 -17.89
N ALA A 194 -3.11 4.85 -18.23
CA ALA A 194 -3.20 4.19 -19.53
C ALA A 194 -4.59 3.57 -19.77
N SER A 195 -5.10 2.78 -18.82
CA SER A 195 -6.43 2.18 -18.91
C SER A 195 -7.56 3.21 -18.91
N SER A 196 -7.41 4.32 -18.19
CA SER A 196 -8.34 5.44 -18.29
C SER A 196 -8.26 6.15 -19.65
N SER A 197 -7.07 6.28 -20.23
CA SER A 197 -6.86 6.93 -21.53
C SER A 197 -7.44 6.09 -22.68
N GLU A 198 -7.32 4.76 -22.61
CA GLU A 198 -7.94 3.80 -23.55
C GLU A 198 -9.47 3.94 -23.61
N ARG A 199 -10.10 4.31 -22.49
CA ARG A 199 -11.57 4.51 -22.41
C ARG A 199 -11.99 5.93 -22.74
N ALA A 200 -11.16 6.92 -22.43
CA ALA A 200 -11.51 8.33 -22.59
C ALA A 200 -11.30 8.85 -24.02
N TYR A 201 -10.32 8.31 -24.75
CA TYR A 201 -9.92 8.83 -26.05
C TYR A 201 -9.84 7.71 -27.10
N PRO A 202 -10.29 7.95 -28.35
CA PRO A 202 -10.09 7.02 -29.46
C PRO A 202 -8.65 7.04 -30.00
N SER A 203 -7.99 8.21 -29.95
CA SER A 203 -6.58 8.36 -30.32
C SER A 203 -5.89 9.47 -29.54
N LEU A 204 -4.57 9.38 -29.41
CA LEU A 204 -3.74 10.31 -28.65
C LEU A 204 -2.40 10.58 -29.35
N PRO A 205 -1.98 11.85 -29.53
CA PRO A 205 -0.64 12.17 -30.04
C PRO A 205 0.47 11.70 -29.09
N ILE A 206 1.62 11.27 -29.64
CA ILE A 206 2.77 10.81 -28.82
C ILE A 206 3.26 11.89 -27.85
N SER A 207 3.24 13.16 -28.25
CA SER A 207 3.63 14.29 -27.39
C SER A 207 2.69 14.49 -26.20
N SER A 208 1.39 14.31 -26.39
CA SER A 208 0.39 14.38 -25.32
C SER A 208 0.48 13.17 -24.40
N ALA A 209 0.69 11.97 -24.97
CA ALA A 209 0.91 10.73 -24.22
C ALA A 209 2.15 10.82 -23.31
N LYS A 210 3.23 11.44 -23.81
CA LYS A 210 4.44 11.69 -23.04
C LYS A 210 4.15 12.53 -21.79
N SER A 211 3.41 13.63 -21.94
CA SER A 211 3.04 14.50 -20.83
C SER A 211 2.10 13.81 -19.84
N LEU A 212 1.11 13.05 -20.33
CA LEU A 212 0.13 12.36 -19.48
C LEU A 212 0.74 11.20 -18.67
N LEU A 213 1.65 10.43 -19.25
CA LEU A 213 2.29 9.28 -18.59
C LEU A 213 3.56 9.65 -17.81
N PHE A 214 3.94 10.94 -17.82
CA PHE A 214 5.17 11.45 -17.23
C PHE A 214 6.41 10.65 -17.69
N LEU A 215 6.55 10.46 -18.99
CA LEU A 215 7.68 9.77 -19.61
C LEU A 215 8.74 10.78 -20.07
N ASP A 216 10.01 10.43 -19.93
CA ASP A 216 11.12 11.35 -20.26
C ASP A 216 11.40 11.38 -21.77
N SER A 217 11.23 10.25 -22.46
CA SER A 217 11.52 10.09 -23.89
C SER A 217 10.30 9.61 -24.68
N GLU A 218 10.19 10.05 -25.94
CA GLU A 218 9.21 9.51 -26.90
C GLU A 218 9.48 8.04 -27.22
N GLY A 219 10.73 7.59 -27.09
CA GLY A 219 11.11 6.18 -27.20
C GLY A 219 10.43 5.29 -26.16
N ASP A 220 10.27 5.81 -24.93
CA ASP A 220 9.62 5.09 -23.83
C ASP A 220 8.11 5.01 -24.03
N VAL A 221 7.51 6.03 -24.65
CA VAL A 221 6.09 6.02 -25.04
C VAL A 221 5.84 4.90 -26.05
N MET A 222 6.75 4.73 -27.02
CA MET A 222 6.64 3.66 -28.03
C MET A 222 6.80 2.26 -27.43
N SER A 223 7.73 2.08 -26.49
CA SER A 223 7.90 0.78 -25.82
C SER A 223 6.70 0.43 -24.93
N PHE A 224 6.16 1.42 -24.22
CA PHE A 224 4.96 1.28 -23.40
C PHE A 224 3.71 0.96 -24.25
N ALA A 225 3.54 1.67 -25.38
CA ALA A 225 2.47 1.41 -26.34
C ALA A 225 2.52 -0.02 -26.89
N LYS A 226 3.73 -0.52 -27.22
CA LYS A 226 3.92 -1.91 -27.68
C LYS A 226 3.59 -2.94 -26.60
N GLN A 227 3.95 -2.68 -25.34
CA GLN A 227 3.61 -3.57 -24.22
C GLN A 227 2.09 -3.70 -24.03
N ARG A 228 1.35 -2.61 -24.27
CA ARG A 228 -0.12 -2.55 -24.18
C ARG A 228 -0.84 -2.99 -25.45
N GLY A 229 -0.13 -3.13 -26.56
CA GLY A 229 -0.73 -3.49 -27.85
C GLY A 229 -1.43 -2.33 -28.56
N TRP A 230 -1.04 -1.08 -28.28
CA TRP A 230 -1.60 0.09 -28.98
C TRP A 230 -1.04 0.23 -30.41
N PHE A 231 -1.88 0.69 -31.33
CA PHE A 231 -1.50 0.87 -32.72
C PHE A 231 -0.87 2.25 -32.92
N LEU A 232 0.35 2.30 -33.44
CA LEU A 232 1.01 3.56 -33.78
C LEU A 232 0.84 3.84 -35.27
N LYS A 233 0.20 4.96 -35.61
CA LYS A 233 0.06 5.41 -37.00
C LYS A 233 0.30 6.92 -37.07
N ASP A 234 1.23 7.34 -37.93
CA ASP A 234 1.51 8.75 -38.24
C ASP A 234 1.75 9.66 -37.02
N GLY A 235 2.44 9.15 -35.98
CA GLY A 235 2.72 9.90 -34.75
C GLY A 235 1.53 10.01 -33.77
N GLN A 236 0.46 9.25 -34.03
CA GLN A 236 -0.69 9.08 -33.15
C GLN A 236 -0.79 7.64 -32.66
N ILE A 237 -1.20 7.50 -31.40
CA ILE A 237 -1.53 6.24 -30.74
C ILE A 237 -3.03 6.04 -30.93
N PHE A 238 -3.42 4.94 -31.53
CA PHE A 238 -4.79 4.48 -31.61
C PHE A 238 -4.99 3.38 -30.58
N PHE A 239 -5.95 3.58 -29.70
CA PHE A 239 -6.34 2.56 -28.74
C PHE A 239 -7.23 1.55 -29.46
N PRO A 240 -7.03 0.23 -29.26
CA PRO A 240 -7.93 -0.77 -29.82
C PRO A 240 -9.35 -0.46 -29.35
N ASP A 241 -10.26 -0.32 -30.31
CA ASP A 241 -11.57 0.27 -30.10
C ASP A 241 -12.34 -0.48 -29.01
N THR A 242 -12.65 0.22 -27.92
CA THR A 242 -13.76 -0.18 -27.05
C THR A 242 -15.07 -0.12 -27.82
N ALA A 243 -15.16 0.55 -28.97
CA ALA A 243 -16.38 0.64 -29.78
C ALA A 243 -16.85 -0.71 -30.36
N GLU A 244 -15.97 -1.65 -30.70
CA GLU A 244 -16.41 -3.00 -31.14
C GLU A 244 -16.84 -3.86 -29.94
N ALA A 245 -16.22 -3.67 -28.76
CA ALA A 245 -16.59 -4.38 -27.54
C ALA A 245 -17.89 -3.83 -26.92
N THR A 246 -18.09 -2.51 -26.89
CA THR A 246 -19.32 -1.88 -26.38
C THR A 246 -20.48 -2.03 -27.34
N ALA A 247 -20.30 -2.01 -28.66
CA ALA A 247 -21.39 -2.30 -29.60
C ALA A 247 -21.81 -3.79 -29.57
N ALA A 248 -20.88 -4.70 -29.34
CA ALA A 248 -21.17 -6.12 -29.14
C ALA A 248 -21.78 -6.39 -27.74
N GLU A 249 -21.27 -5.75 -26.69
CA GLU A 249 -21.81 -5.87 -25.33
C GLU A 249 -23.18 -5.19 -25.19
N ASP A 250 -23.40 -3.98 -25.71
CA ASP A 250 -24.72 -3.30 -25.68
C ASP A 250 -25.77 -4.14 -26.42
N GLY A 251 -25.46 -4.66 -27.62
CA GLY A 251 -26.39 -5.51 -28.36
C GLY A 251 -26.69 -6.87 -27.70
N THR A 252 -25.85 -7.30 -26.75
CA THR A 252 -26.03 -8.55 -25.99
C THR A 252 -26.69 -8.29 -24.64
N GLN A 253 -26.30 -7.20 -23.96
CA GLN A 253 -26.90 -6.72 -22.72
C GLN A 253 -28.33 -6.24 -22.94
N GLU A 254 -28.63 -5.53 -24.03
CA GLU A 254 -30.01 -5.15 -24.37
C GLU A 254 -30.91 -6.39 -24.51
N LYS A 255 -30.41 -7.47 -25.12
CA LYS A 255 -31.15 -8.73 -25.25
C LYS A 255 -31.34 -9.44 -23.91
N GLU A 256 -30.33 -9.43 -23.04
CA GLU A 256 -30.44 -10.02 -21.70
C GLU A 256 -31.39 -9.23 -20.80
N VAL A 257 -31.31 -7.90 -20.80
CA VAL A 257 -32.21 -7.02 -20.06
C VAL A 257 -33.64 -7.16 -20.57
N SER A 258 -33.83 -7.22 -21.89
CA SER A 258 -35.14 -7.48 -22.50
C SER A 258 -35.73 -8.82 -22.03
N LYS A 259 -34.91 -9.87 -22.02
CA LYS A 259 -35.33 -11.21 -21.57
C LYS A 259 -35.69 -11.22 -20.09
N MET A 260 -34.90 -10.54 -19.25
CA MET A 260 -35.17 -10.42 -17.81
C MET A 260 -36.47 -9.66 -17.54
N VAL A 261 -36.75 -8.59 -18.29
CA VAL A 261 -38.02 -7.85 -18.17
C VAL A 261 -39.20 -8.71 -18.60
N ILE A 262 -39.05 -9.50 -19.68
CA ILE A 262 -40.09 -10.44 -20.13
C ILE A 262 -40.34 -11.52 -19.06
N GLU A 263 -39.29 -12.07 -18.47
CA GLU A 263 -39.39 -13.10 -17.43
C GLU A 263 -40.06 -12.56 -16.17
N ASN A 264 -39.67 -11.37 -15.71
CA ASN A 264 -40.29 -10.70 -14.57
C ASN A 264 -41.77 -10.38 -14.83
N THR A 265 -42.11 -9.87 -16.02
CA THR A 265 -43.51 -9.57 -16.38
C THR A 265 -44.38 -10.82 -16.50
N LEU A 266 -43.83 -11.92 -17.03
CA LEU A 266 -44.50 -13.23 -17.01
C LEU A 266 -44.64 -13.79 -15.59
N GLY A 267 -43.64 -13.60 -14.73
CA GLY A 267 -43.69 -13.96 -13.32
C GLY A 267 -44.82 -13.23 -12.58
N TYR A 268 -44.89 -11.91 -12.73
CA TYR A 268 -45.96 -11.09 -12.15
C TYR A 268 -47.33 -11.47 -12.69
N ALA A 269 -47.47 -11.72 -14.01
CA ALA A 269 -48.72 -12.15 -14.60
C ALA A 269 -49.17 -13.52 -14.06
N ARG A 270 -48.23 -14.46 -13.90
CA ARG A 270 -48.50 -15.79 -13.34
C ARG A 270 -48.93 -15.73 -11.87
N GLU A 271 -48.28 -14.89 -11.07
CA GLU A 271 -48.68 -14.66 -9.67
C GLU A 271 -50.08 -14.04 -9.55
N LEU A 272 -50.45 -13.14 -10.47
CA LEU A 272 -51.78 -12.53 -10.52
C LEU A 272 -52.88 -13.48 -11.02
N GLU A 273 -52.59 -14.40 -11.94
CA GLU A 273 -53.54 -15.40 -12.43
C GLU A 273 -53.73 -16.59 -11.47
N THR A 274 -52.78 -16.81 -10.56
CA THR A 274 -52.90 -17.87 -9.56
C THR A 274 -53.87 -17.39 -8.47
N ILE A 275 -55.08 -17.92 -8.47
CA ILE A 275 -56.05 -17.68 -7.40
C ILE A 275 -55.48 -18.27 -6.10
N VAL A 276 -55.20 -17.42 -5.12
CA VAL A 276 -54.88 -17.81 -3.74
C VAL A 276 -56.14 -18.28 -3.02
#